data_AF-A0A7V2FZK2-F1
#
_entry.id   AF-A0A7V2FZK2-F1
#
_cell.length_a   1.000
_cell.length_b   1.000
_cell.length_c   1.000
_cell.angle_alpha   90.00
_cell.angle_beta   90.00
_cell.angle_gamma   90.00
#
_symmetry.space_group_name_H-M   'P 1'
#
loop_
_entity.id
_entity.type
_entity.pdbx_description
1 polymer ?
#
loop_
_entity_poly.entity_id
_entity_poly.type
_entity_poly.pdbx_seq_one_letter_code
_entity_poly.pdbx_strand_id
1 'polypeptide(L)'
;MSAGIKGHTGSRTRSMLFYGGDCFFLMLIGSMGAVVMWQMHEWLAALAAAMIAGMVLAMVIQMSLALAAAPLLGSIESMTPSMVVAMLSPMVVCVCHMAGCELSRRAALTLGLIFGTVMYVLLLFYGKLYRRRLHRFFPTS
;
A
#
# COMPACT_ATOMS: atom_id res chain seq x y z
N MET A 1 3.45 -30.33 40.06
CA MET A 1 3.98 -28.96 39.83
C MET A 1 4.43 -28.90 38.37
N SER A 2 4.02 -27.88 37.60
CA SER A 2 4.32 -27.64 36.17
C SER A 2 3.56 -28.56 35.17
N ALA A 3 2.99 -28.10 34.06
CA ALA A 3 3.11 -26.84 33.34
C ALA A 3 1.77 -26.46 32.69
N GLY A 4 1.20 -25.33 33.10
CA GLY A 4 0.03 -24.71 32.48
C GLY A 4 0.42 -23.48 31.66
N ILE A 5 -0.18 -23.36 30.48
CA ILE A 5 -0.53 -22.10 29.80
C ILE A 5 0.67 -21.24 29.32
N LYS A 6 1.30 -21.60 28.20
CA LYS A 6 2.00 -20.65 27.31
C LYS A 6 1.94 -21.11 25.85
N GLY A 7 0.90 -20.72 25.11
CA GLY A 7 0.83 -21.08 23.69
C GLY A 7 -0.12 -20.26 22.82
N HIS A 8 -1.20 -19.70 23.37
CA HIS A 8 -2.27 -19.14 22.51
C HIS A 8 -2.22 -17.62 22.26
N THR A 9 -1.45 -16.85 23.03
CA THR A 9 -1.42 -15.38 22.92
C THR A 9 -0.43 -14.87 21.88
N GLY A 10 0.65 -15.61 21.60
CA GLY A 10 1.72 -15.17 20.70
C GLY A 10 1.32 -15.10 19.22
N SER A 11 0.40 -15.94 18.75
CA SER A 11 0.01 -15.95 17.33
C SER A 11 -0.90 -14.78 16.94
N ARG A 12 -1.78 -14.35 17.86
CA ARG A 12 -2.70 -13.21 17.64
C ARG A 12 -1.96 -11.88 17.58
N THR A 13 -1.03 -11.65 18.52
CA THR A 13 -0.23 -10.41 18.56
C THR A 13 0.70 -10.30 17.36
N ARG A 14 1.34 -11.40 16.94
CA ARG A 14 2.14 -11.43 15.71
C ARG A 14 1.28 -11.13 14.48
N SER A 15 0.10 -11.74 14.37
CA SER A 15 -0.81 -11.48 13.25
C SER A 15 -1.25 -10.01 13.20
N MET A 16 -1.59 -9.40 14.35
CA MET A 16 -1.92 -7.97 14.41
C MET A 16 -0.74 -7.07 14.02
N LEU A 17 0.49 -7.43 14.42
CA LEU A 17 1.68 -6.67 14.06
C LEU A 17 1.93 -6.70 12.54
N PHE A 18 1.76 -7.86 11.91
CA PHE A 18 1.85 -8.00 10.45
C PHE A 18 0.77 -7.19 9.74
N TYR A 19 -0.50 -7.31 10.17
CA TYR A 19 -1.60 -6.52 9.61
C TYR A 19 -1.40 -5.01 9.76
N GLY A 20 -0.84 -4.56 10.89
CA GLY A 20 -0.51 -3.16 11.11
C GLY A 20 0.64 -2.69 10.20
N GLY A 21 1.67 -3.52 10.05
CA GLY A 21 2.79 -3.29 9.13
C GLY A 21 2.33 -3.14 7.68
N ASP A 22 1.46 -4.02 7.21
CA ASP A 22 0.91 -3.98 5.84
C ASP A 22 0.12 -2.70 5.59
N CYS A 23 -0.71 -2.28 6.56
CA CYS A 23 -1.48 -1.03 6.46
C CYS A 23 -0.54 0.18 6.36
N PHE A 24 0.44 0.25 7.25
CA PHE A 24 1.39 1.35 7.30
C PHE A 24 2.26 1.41 6.03
N PHE A 25 2.67 0.24 5.53
CA PHE A 25 3.44 0.11 4.30
C PHE A 25 2.66 0.60 3.07
N LEU A 26 1.39 0.21 2.94
CA LEU A 26 0.52 0.67 1.84
C LEU A 26 0.27 2.19 1.90
N MET A 27 0.07 2.73 3.10
CA MET A 27 -0.04 4.18 3.31
C MET A 27 1.24 4.93 2.92
N LEU A 28 2.41 4.39 3.30
CA LEU A 28 3.71 4.97 2.97
C LEU A 28 3.97 4.96 1.47
N ILE A 29 3.76 3.83 0.79
CA ILE A 29 3.95 3.73 -0.65
C ILE A 29 3.02 4.69 -1.39
N GLY A 30 1.73 4.70 -1.03
CA GLY A 30 0.75 5.57 -1.66
C GLY A 30 1.11 7.06 -1.50
N SER A 31 1.45 7.49 -0.28
CA SER A 31 1.83 8.88 0.00
C SER A 31 3.15 9.29 -0.64
N MET A 32 4.18 8.43 -0.60
CA MET A 32 5.47 8.69 -1.25
C MET A 32 5.30 8.82 -2.76
N GLY A 33 4.57 7.92 -3.42
CA GLY A 33 4.33 7.98 -4.87
C GLY A 33 3.60 9.26 -5.29
N ALA A 34 2.56 9.66 -4.54
CA ALA A 34 1.82 10.90 -4.82
C ALA A 34 2.68 12.16 -4.64
N VAL A 35 3.50 12.21 -3.58
CA VAL A 35 4.37 13.37 -3.30
C VAL A 35 5.50 13.47 -4.31
N VAL A 36 6.11 12.35 -4.71
CA VAL A 36 7.16 12.31 -5.74
C VAL A 36 6.63 12.84 -7.05
N MET A 37 5.44 12.41 -7.46
CA MET A 37 4.83 12.85 -8.70
C MET A 37 4.47 14.34 -8.68
N TRP A 38 3.91 14.81 -7.55
CA TRP A 38 3.65 16.23 -7.33
C TRP A 38 4.93 17.08 -7.41
N GLN A 39 6.02 16.63 -6.77
CA GLN A 39 7.29 17.36 -6.76
C GLN A 39 7.91 17.47 -8.15
N MET A 40 7.81 16.42 -8.98
CA MET A 40 8.34 16.43 -10.34
C MET A 40 7.57 17.37 -11.26
N HIS A 41 6.26 17.51 -11.06
CA HIS A 41 5.46 18.50 -11.77
C HIS A 41 5.83 19.95 -11.42
N GLU A 42 6.22 20.20 -10.17
CA GLU A 42 6.68 21.53 -9.74
C GLU A 42 8.08 21.86 -10.27
N TRP A 43 8.98 20.87 -10.37
CA TRP A 43 10.36 21.07 -10.81
C TRP A 43 10.55 21.13 -12.32
N LEU A 44 9.69 20.47 -13.10
CA LEU A 44 9.84 20.40 -14.55
C LEU A 44 8.65 21.08 -15.24
N ALA A 45 8.93 22.21 -15.90
CA ALA A 45 7.97 22.89 -16.76
C ALA A 45 7.54 22.03 -17.97
N ALA A 46 8.40 21.13 -18.42
CA ALA A 46 8.09 20.18 -19.49
C ALA A 46 7.31 18.99 -18.92
N LEU A 47 6.00 19.00 -19.14
CA LEU A 47 5.05 18.00 -18.63
C LEU A 47 5.44 16.55 -18.95
N ALA A 48 5.90 16.28 -20.17
CA ALA A 48 6.32 14.95 -20.58
C ALA A 48 7.57 14.47 -19.82
N ALA A 49 8.52 15.37 -19.56
CA ALA A 49 9.71 15.05 -18.78
C ALA A 49 9.38 14.86 -17.29
N ALA A 50 8.48 15.68 -16.73
CA ALA A 50 7.97 15.52 -15.36
C ALA A 50 7.31 14.15 -15.16
N MET A 51 6.54 13.71 -16.15
CA MET A 51 5.87 12.39 -16.15
C MET A 51 6.87 11.24 -16.17
N ILE A 52 7.84 11.26 -17.09
CA ILE A 52 8.84 10.21 -17.19
C ILE A 52 9.71 10.16 -15.93
N ALA A 53 10.20 11.31 -15.48
CA ALA A 53 11.04 11.40 -14.28
C ALA A 53 10.28 10.95 -13.01
N GLY A 54 9.03 11.39 -12.85
CA GLY A 54 8.17 11.00 -11.73
C GLY A 54 7.87 9.51 -11.71
N MET A 55 7.57 8.90 -12.85
CA MET A 55 7.34 7.46 -12.94
C MET A 55 8.61 6.65 -12.62
N VAL A 56 9.76 7.05 -13.15
CA VAL A 56 11.04 6.38 -12.86
C VAL A 56 11.37 6.48 -11.38
N LEU A 57 11.26 7.68 -10.79
CA LEU A 57 11.58 7.91 -9.39
C LEU A 57 10.60 7.18 -8.46
N ALA A 58 9.31 7.20 -8.78
CA ALA A 58 8.29 6.44 -8.05
C ALA A 58 8.57 4.94 -8.10
N MET A 59 8.97 4.39 -9.26
CA MET A 59 9.36 2.98 -9.36
C MET A 59 10.60 2.63 -8.54
N VAL A 60 11.62 3.49 -8.53
CA VAL A 60 12.84 3.28 -7.71
C VAL A 60 12.50 3.27 -6.22
N ILE A 61 11.69 4.23 -5.77
CA ILE A 61 11.23 4.33 -4.37
C ILE A 61 10.37 3.12 -4.01
N GLN A 62 9.44 2.73 -4.88
CA GLN A 62 8.62 1.55 -4.66
C GLN A 62 9.46 0.27 -4.58
N MET A 63 10.47 0.10 -5.43
CA MET A 63 11.36 -1.06 -5.41
C MET A 63 12.21 -1.10 -4.14
N SER A 64 12.74 0.03 -3.68
CA SER A 64 13.50 0.09 -2.44
C SER A 64 12.62 -0.22 -1.22
N LEU A 65 11.40 0.32 -1.19
CA LEU A 65 10.40 -0.01 -0.17
C LEU A 65 10.00 -1.49 -0.22
N ALA A 66 9.77 -2.05 -1.40
CA ALA A 66 9.44 -3.47 -1.57
C ALA A 66 10.58 -4.39 -1.10
N LEU A 67 11.83 -4.04 -1.38
CA LEU A 67 13.01 -4.76 -0.88
C LEU A 67 13.15 -4.66 0.64
N ALA A 68 12.96 -3.46 1.21
CA ALA A 68 12.99 -3.25 2.66
C ALA A 68 11.87 -4.00 3.38
N ALA A 69 10.73 -4.16 2.72
CA ALA A 69 9.56 -4.78 3.28
C ALA A 69 9.45 -6.28 2.97
N ALA A 70 10.23 -6.82 2.03
CA ALA A 70 10.32 -8.27 1.76
C ALA A 70 10.52 -9.15 3.02
N PRO A 71 11.39 -8.81 4.00
CA PRO A 71 11.51 -9.59 5.23
C PRO A 71 10.36 -9.37 6.23
N LEU A 72 9.62 -8.26 6.12
CA LEU A 72 8.48 -7.90 6.98
C LEU A 72 7.17 -8.50 6.47
N LEU A 73 6.95 -8.50 5.16
CA LEU A 73 5.80 -9.10 4.51
C LEU A 73 6.17 -10.50 4.05
N GLY A 74 6.24 -11.45 4.99
CA GLY A 74 6.39 -12.88 4.69
C GLY A 74 5.22 -13.51 3.92
N SER A 75 4.39 -12.70 3.24
CA SER A 75 3.23 -13.11 2.47
C SER A 75 3.25 -12.46 1.08
N ILE A 76 3.40 -13.31 0.05
CA ILE A 76 3.27 -12.99 -1.38
C ILE A 76 1.93 -12.27 -1.67
N GLU A 77 0.91 -12.51 -0.84
CA GLU A 77 -0.44 -11.94 -0.96
C GLU A 77 -0.47 -10.39 -0.85
N SER A 78 0.54 -9.78 -0.23
CA SER A 78 0.64 -8.33 -0.04
C SER A 78 1.45 -7.59 -1.12
N MET A 79 2.20 -8.31 -1.96
CA MET A 79 2.98 -7.70 -3.05
C MET A 79 2.06 -7.18 -4.17
N THR A 80 1.00 -7.92 -4.49
CA THR A 80 0.04 -7.51 -5.53
C THR A 80 -0.69 -6.20 -5.19
N PRO A 81 -1.29 -6.04 -4.00
CA PRO A 81 -2.00 -4.80 -3.66
C PRO A 81 -1.05 -3.59 -3.52
N SER A 82 0.18 -3.79 -3.05
CA SER A 82 1.17 -2.70 -2.97
C SER A 82 1.60 -2.20 -4.36
N MET A 83 1.73 -3.10 -5.34
CA MET A 83 1.96 -2.71 -6.73
C MET A 83 0.80 -1.88 -7.29
N VAL A 84 -0.44 -2.28 -7.01
CA VAL A 84 -1.64 -1.56 -7.47
C VAL A 84 -1.73 -0.15 -6.84
N VAL A 85 -1.50 -0.02 -5.53
CA VAL A 85 -1.51 1.29 -4.84
C VAL A 85 -0.43 2.20 -5.41
N ALA A 86 0.77 1.66 -5.62
CA ALA A 86 1.89 2.43 -6.15
C ALA A 86 1.67 2.92 -7.58
N MET A 87 0.86 2.23 -8.39
CA MET A 87 0.48 2.70 -9.72
C MET A 87 -0.67 3.70 -9.68
N LEU A 88 -1.73 3.41 -8.92
CA LEU A 88 -2.93 4.23 -8.90
C LEU A 88 -2.71 5.60 -8.24
N SER A 89 -1.97 5.63 -7.13
CA SER A 89 -1.75 6.87 -6.37
C SER A 89 -1.10 8.00 -7.21
N PRO A 90 0.08 7.79 -7.84
CA PRO A 90 0.69 8.81 -8.69
C PRO A 90 -0.15 9.12 -9.94
N MET A 91 -0.82 8.13 -10.54
CA MET A 91 -1.70 8.35 -11.69
C MET A 91 -2.86 9.30 -11.39
N VAL A 92 -3.46 9.21 -10.20
CA VAL A 92 -4.52 10.14 -9.80
C VAL A 92 -3.99 11.57 -9.70
N VAL A 93 -2.79 11.75 -9.12
CA VAL A 93 -2.13 13.06 -9.06
C VAL A 93 -1.84 13.59 -10.47
N CYS A 94 -1.34 12.73 -11.36
CA CYS A 94 -1.13 13.05 -12.78
C CYS A 94 -2.41 13.53 -13.44
N VAL A 95 -3.51 12.77 -13.31
CA VAL A 95 -4.80 13.09 -13.93
C VAL A 95 -5.35 14.40 -13.39
N CYS A 96 -5.27 14.63 -12.07
CA CYS A 96 -5.69 15.90 -11.49
C CYS A 96 -4.87 17.08 -12.04
N HIS A 97 -3.56 16.90 -12.20
CA HIS A 97 -2.70 17.91 -12.81
C HIS A 97 -3.03 18.14 -14.30
N MET A 98 -3.33 17.08 -15.07
CA MET A 98 -3.83 17.21 -16.45
C MET A 98 -5.16 17.95 -16.54
N ALA A 99 -6.04 17.77 -15.55
CA ALA A 99 -7.33 18.43 -15.47
C ALA A 99 -7.24 19.91 -15.05
N GLY A 100 -6.02 20.43 -14.80
CA GLY A 100 -5.80 21.80 -14.35
C GLY A 100 -6.11 22.05 -12.88
N CYS A 101 -6.28 20.99 -12.08
CA CYS A 101 -6.40 21.13 -10.63
C CYS A 101 -5.01 21.33 -10.00
N GLU A 102 -4.78 22.50 -9.44
CA GLU A 102 -3.60 22.74 -8.60
C GLU A 102 -3.75 21.98 -7.28
N LEU A 103 -3.14 20.79 -7.20
CA LEU A 103 -3.05 20.08 -5.94
C LEU A 103 -1.97 20.70 -5.08
N SER A 104 -2.31 21.02 -3.83
CA SER A 104 -1.31 21.29 -2.80
C SER A 104 -0.58 20.01 -2.40
N ARG A 105 0.68 20.11 -1.97
CA ARG A 105 1.45 18.99 -1.38
C ARG A 105 0.69 18.22 -0.31
N ARG A 106 -0.10 18.93 0.52
CA ARG A 106 -0.95 18.30 1.55
C ARG A 106 -2.04 17.42 0.94
N ALA A 107 -2.65 17.88 -0.16
CA ALA A 107 -3.67 17.13 -0.89
C ALA A 107 -3.10 15.84 -1.50
N ALA A 108 -1.92 15.92 -2.13
CA ALA A 108 -1.23 14.75 -2.67
C ALA A 108 -0.91 13.71 -1.57
N LEU A 109 -0.45 14.17 -0.41
CA LEU A 109 -0.15 13.31 0.74
C LEU A 109 -1.42 12.64 1.29
N THR A 110 -2.52 13.40 1.44
CA THR A 110 -3.81 12.84 1.87
C THR A 110 -4.39 11.86 0.87
N LEU A 111 -4.26 12.10 -0.44
CA LEU A 111 -4.71 11.17 -1.47
C LEU A 111 -3.97 9.85 -1.39
N GLY A 112 -2.65 9.89 -1.24
CA GLY A 112 -1.86 8.68 -1.07
C GLY A 112 -2.20 7.90 0.20
N LEU A 113 -2.48 8.59 1.31
CA LEU A 113 -2.97 7.97 2.54
C LEU A 113 -4.35 7.32 2.36
N ILE A 114 -5.29 8.02 1.72
CA ILE A 114 -6.63 7.50 1.42
C ILE A 114 -6.52 6.24 0.55
N PHE A 115 -5.73 6.28 -0.52
CA PHE A 115 -5.51 5.14 -1.40
C PHE A 115 -4.93 3.93 -0.67
N GLY A 116 -3.87 4.13 0.13
CA GLY A 116 -3.28 3.07 0.94
C GLY A 116 -4.27 2.46 1.93
N THR A 117 -5.09 3.31 2.58
CA THR A 117 -6.12 2.87 3.53
C THR A 117 -7.24 2.09 2.84
N VAL A 118 -7.76 2.60 1.73
CA VAL A 118 -8.83 1.95 0.97
C VAL A 118 -8.38 0.58 0.49
N MET A 119 -7.16 0.46 -0.03
CA MET A 119 -6.67 -0.82 -0.51
C MET A 119 -6.42 -1.82 0.63
N TYR A 120 -5.97 -1.34 1.79
CA TYR A 120 -5.90 -2.17 2.99
C TYR A 120 -7.27 -2.67 3.45
N VAL A 121 -8.30 -1.81 3.45
CA VAL A 121 -9.68 -2.23 3.78
C VAL A 121 -10.19 -3.26 2.78
N LEU A 122 -9.90 -3.09 1.49
CA LEU A 122 -10.25 -4.06 0.44
C LEU A 122 -9.58 -5.42 0.69
N LEU A 123 -8.29 -5.45 1.05
CA LEU A 123 -7.58 -6.68 1.43
C LEU A 123 -8.24 -7.40 2.61
N LEU A 124 -8.58 -6.66 3.67
CA LEU A 124 -9.27 -7.23 4.82
C LEU A 124 -10.64 -7.80 4.43
N PHE A 125 -11.36 -7.14 3.52
CA PHE A 125 -12.66 -7.58 3.05
C PHE A 125 -12.55 -8.83 2.16
N TYR A 126 -11.58 -8.85 1.24
CA TYR A 126 -11.27 -9.99 0.39
C TYR A 126 -10.84 -11.20 1.22
N GLY A 127 -9.94 -11.03 2.20
CA GLY A 127 -9.52 -12.10 3.09
C GLY A 127 -10.69 -12.68 3.91
N LYS A 128 -11.59 -11.84 4.39
CA LYS A 128 -12.84 -12.28 5.07
C LYS A 128 -13.77 -13.04 4.11
N LEU A 129 -13.97 -12.53 2.89
CA LEU A 129 -14.79 -13.18 1.87
C LEU A 129 -14.23 -14.55 1.46
N TYR A 130 -12.92 -14.64 1.27
CA TYR A 130 -12.24 -15.86 0.87
C TYR A 130 -12.32 -16.92 1.99
N ARG A 131 -12.03 -16.56 3.25
CA ARG A 131 -12.24 -17.47 4.39
C ARG A 131 -13.68 -17.96 4.49
N ARG A 132 -14.66 -17.06 4.29
CA ARG A 132 -16.08 -17.42 4.30
C ARG A 132 -16.45 -18.38 3.17
N ARG A 133 -15.86 -18.24 1.98
CA ARG A 133 -16.07 -19.18 0.86
C ARG A 133 -15.38 -20.52 1.11
N LEU A 134 -14.16 -20.52 1.63
CA LEU A 134 -13.40 -21.74 1.93
C LEU A 134 -14.14 -22.61 2.95
N HIS A 135 -14.71 -21.99 3.99
CA HIS A 135 -15.51 -22.69 5.01
C HIS A 135 -16.81 -23.30 4.48
N ARG A 136 -17.34 -22.81 3.34
CA ARG A 136 -18.49 -23.44 2.67
C ARG A 136 -18.08 -24.63 1.81
N PHE A 137 -16.87 -24.65 1.28
CA PHE A 137 -16.38 -25.71 0.39
C PHE A 137 -15.73 -26.88 1.14
N PHE A 138 -15.09 -26.63 2.28
CA PHE A 138 -14.53 -27.68 3.15
C PHE A 138 -15.12 -27.55 4.56
N PRO A 139 -16.33 -28.09 4.82
CA PRO A 139 -16.81 -28.26 6.18
C PRO A 139 -15.94 -29.32 6.86
N THR A 140 -15.05 -28.90 7.77
CA THR A 140 -14.32 -29.83 8.64
C THR A 140 -15.31 -30.41 9.64
N SER A 141 -15.82 -31.60 9.32
CA SER A 141 -16.49 -32.53 10.23
C SER A 141 -15.51 -33.15 11.21
#